data_AF-A0A847W384-F1
#
_entry.id   AF-A0A847W384-F1
#
_cell.length_a   1.000
_cell.length_b   1.000
_cell.length_c   1.000
_cell.angle_alpha   90.00
_cell.angle_beta   90.00
_cell.angle_gamma   90.00
#
_symmetry.space_group_name_H-M   'P 1'
#
loop_
_entity.id
_entity.type
_entity.pdbx_description
1 polymer ?
#
loop_
_entity_poly.entity_id
_entity_poly.type
_entity_poly.pdbx_seq_one_letter_code
_entity_poly.pdbx_strand_id
1 'polypeptide(L)'
;LMNKLKDYYDVAYDLICMHEFVLSLEKLKREHAVSAMDIAKGCLDYGIHPPTMYFPLIVSEALMLEPTETESKESLDQAAQIFIKLYETALNDPEKLHNAPTNCYITRPNEVEAARNPILTYQFEND
;
A
#
# COMPACT_ATOMS: atom_id res chain seq x y z
N LEU A 1 2.82 -16.16 3.14
CA LEU A 1 2.52 -14.93 2.37
C LEU A 1 3.65 -14.57 1.40
N MET A 2 4.87 -14.27 1.86
CA MET A 2 6.03 -13.91 0.99
C MET A 2 6.19 -14.80 -0.24
N ASN A 3 6.18 -16.13 -0.07
CA ASN A 3 6.32 -17.09 -1.19
C ASN A 3 5.24 -16.97 -2.27
N LYS A 4 4.06 -16.42 -1.97
CA LYS A 4 2.99 -16.19 -2.96
C LYS A 4 3.16 -14.87 -3.71
N LEU A 5 3.92 -13.94 -3.15
CA LEU A 5 4.11 -12.59 -3.67
C LEU A 5 5.42 -12.43 -4.44
N LYS A 6 6.43 -13.25 -4.16
CA LYS A 6 7.77 -13.14 -4.76
C LYS A 6 7.82 -13.29 -6.29
N ASP A 7 6.80 -13.91 -6.90
CA ASP A 7 6.71 -14.03 -8.36
C ASP A 7 6.19 -12.75 -9.03
N TYR A 8 5.68 -11.80 -8.23
CA TYR A 8 5.06 -10.55 -8.68
C TYR A 8 5.85 -9.33 -8.21
N TYR A 9 6.24 -9.32 -6.93
CA TYR A 9 6.96 -8.21 -6.31
C TYR A 9 8.40 -8.60 -5.99
N ASP A 10 9.32 -7.65 -6.13
CA ASP A 10 10.71 -7.84 -5.72
C ASP A 10 10.78 -7.93 -4.19
N VAL A 11 11.24 -9.07 -3.66
CA VAL A 11 11.51 -9.24 -2.22
C VAL A 11 12.88 -8.63 -1.93
N ALA A 12 12.95 -7.65 -1.03
CA ALA A 12 14.19 -6.91 -0.76
C ALA A 12 15.34 -7.81 -0.27
N TYR A 13 14.99 -8.87 0.46
CA TYR A 13 15.91 -9.88 0.95
C TYR A 13 15.31 -11.27 0.71
N ASP A 14 15.67 -11.92 -0.41
CA ASP A 14 15.18 -13.26 -0.78
C ASP A 14 15.89 -14.36 0.04
N LEU A 15 15.58 -14.38 1.33
CA LEU A 15 16.01 -15.36 2.31
C LEU A 15 14.77 -15.88 3.05
N ILE A 16 14.94 -16.91 3.88
CA ILE A 16 13.91 -17.26 4.85
C ILE A 16 13.74 -16.07 5.80
N CYS A 17 12.57 -15.45 5.75
CA CYS A 17 12.21 -14.34 6.63
C CYS A 17 11.78 -14.86 8.02
N MET A 18 11.80 -13.96 9.01
CA MET A 18 11.24 -14.23 10.33
C MET A 18 9.72 -13.96 10.31
N HIS A 19 9.21 -13.13 11.22
CA HIS A 19 7.77 -12.81 11.33
C HIS A 19 7.29 -11.79 10.27
N GLU A 20 8.22 -11.05 9.65
CA GLU A 20 7.94 -10.01 8.65
C GLU A 20 8.86 -10.11 7.42
N PHE A 21 8.48 -9.47 6.32
CA PHE A 21 9.29 -9.34 5.12
C PHE A 21 8.99 -8.01 4.38
N VAL A 22 9.93 -7.56 3.53
CA VAL A 22 9.82 -6.30 2.81
C VAL A 22 9.78 -6.54 1.30
N LEU A 23 8.80 -5.93 0.63
CA LEU A 23 8.71 -5.83 -0.81
C LEU A 23 9.23 -4.47 -1.26
N SER A 24 9.99 -4.43 -2.37
CA SER A 24 10.35 -3.21 -3.06
C SER A 24 9.46 -3.02 -4.28
N LEU A 25 8.84 -1.84 -4.38
CA LEU A 25 8.02 -1.46 -5.53
C LEU A 25 8.79 -0.52 -6.48
N GLU A 26 10.11 -0.42 -6.34
CA GLU A 26 10.94 0.48 -7.15
C GLU A 26 10.78 0.23 -8.65
N LYS A 27 10.69 -1.05 -9.04
CA LYS A 27 10.46 -1.45 -10.43
C LYS A 27 9.10 -0.95 -10.95
N LEU A 28 8.03 -1.15 -10.20
CA LEU A 28 6.69 -0.64 -10.54
C LEU A 28 6.70 0.89 -10.66
N LYS A 29 7.40 1.57 -9.75
CA LYS A 29 7.48 3.03 -9.77
C LYS A 29 8.20 3.54 -11.01
N ARG A 30 9.30 2.88 -11.40
CA ARG A 30 10.10 3.26 -12.56
C ARG A 30 9.40 2.94 -13.88
N GLU A 31 8.75 1.79 -13.98
CA GLU A 31 8.21 1.26 -15.25
C GLU A 31 6.75 1.67 -15.50
N HIS A 32 5.95 1.84 -14.44
CA HIS A 32 4.51 2.10 -14.52
C HIS A 32 4.06 3.35 -13.75
N ALA A 33 5.00 4.13 -13.19
CA ALA A 33 4.73 5.30 -12.34
C ALA A 33 3.96 5.02 -11.03
N VAL A 34 3.67 3.76 -10.71
CA VAL A 34 2.93 3.32 -9.51
C VAL A 34 3.86 3.23 -8.30
N SER A 35 3.57 4.00 -7.26
CA SER A 35 4.31 4.01 -5.99
C SER A 35 3.79 3.01 -4.97
N ALA A 36 4.55 2.80 -3.89
CA ALA A 36 4.09 2.07 -2.71
C ALA A 36 2.83 2.67 -2.08
N MET A 37 2.73 4.01 -2.10
CA MET A 37 1.51 4.71 -1.67
C MET A 37 0.31 4.33 -2.54
N ASP A 38 0.47 4.19 -3.86
CA ASP A 38 -0.64 3.86 -4.76
C ASP A 38 -1.18 2.44 -4.50
N ILE A 39 -0.28 1.46 -4.33
CA ILE A 39 -0.66 0.09 -3.94
C ILE A 39 -1.34 0.10 -2.56
N ALA A 40 -0.81 0.85 -1.60
CA ALA A 40 -1.40 0.96 -0.28
C ALA A 40 -2.78 1.63 -0.26
N LYS A 41 -3.02 2.63 -1.11
CA LYS A 41 -4.36 3.19 -1.28
C LYS A 41 -5.30 2.19 -1.98
N GLY A 42 -4.79 1.41 -2.94
CA GLY A 42 -5.55 0.33 -3.57
C GLY A 42 -6.01 -0.74 -2.57
N CYS A 43 -5.20 -1.08 -1.56
CA CYS A 43 -5.59 -1.99 -0.48
C CYS A 43 -6.90 -1.56 0.22
N LEU A 44 -7.09 -0.26 0.42
CA LEU A 44 -8.29 0.28 1.08
C LEU A 44 -9.57 0.00 0.27
N ASP A 45 -9.49 0.01 -1.06
CA ASP A 45 -10.63 -0.32 -1.92
C ASP A 45 -11.04 -1.79 -1.85
N TYR A 46 -10.13 -2.67 -1.41
CA TYR A 46 -10.38 -4.08 -1.12
C TYR A 46 -10.72 -4.35 0.35
N GLY A 47 -10.85 -3.30 1.18
CA GLY A 47 -11.23 -3.42 2.58
C GLY A 47 -10.13 -3.96 3.49
N ILE A 48 -8.86 -3.91 3.07
CA ILE A 48 -7.72 -4.29 3.91
C ILE A 48 -6.86 -3.06 4.23
N HIS A 49 -6.37 -2.98 5.46
CA HIS A 49 -5.41 -1.95 5.82
C HIS A 49 -4.06 -2.27 5.13
N PRO A 50 -3.39 -1.28 4.52
CA PRO A 50 -2.09 -1.51 3.92
C PRO A 50 -1.03 -1.86 4.98
N PRO A 51 0.03 -2.57 4.60
CA PRO A 51 1.17 -2.82 5.48
C PRO A 51 1.94 -1.52 5.76
N THR A 52 2.97 -1.60 6.60
CA THR A 52 3.89 -0.48 6.81
C THR A 52 4.51 -0.05 5.48
N MET A 53 4.46 1.25 5.19
CA MET A 53 4.98 1.83 3.94
C MET A 53 6.26 2.63 4.20
N TYR A 54 7.14 2.69 3.20
CA TYR A 54 8.37 3.50 3.18
C TYR A 54 9.30 3.26 4.38
N PHE A 55 9.23 2.07 4.96
CA PHE A 55 10.14 1.59 5.98
C PHE A 55 10.45 0.10 5.72
N PRO A 56 11.72 -0.33 5.89
CA PRO A 56 12.89 0.45 6.29
C PRO A 56 13.38 1.40 5.18
N LEU A 57 14.06 2.49 5.57
CA LEU A 57 14.51 3.55 4.64
C LEU A 57 15.57 3.09 3.61
N ILE A 58 16.19 1.92 3.83
CA ILE A 58 17.20 1.33 2.94
C ILE A 58 16.58 0.57 1.76
N VAL A 59 15.25 0.45 1.72
CA VAL A 59 14.51 -0.19 0.62
C VAL A 59 13.62 0.86 -0.03
N SER A 60 13.87 1.16 -1.30
CA SER A 60 13.07 2.09 -2.10
C SER A 60 11.66 1.55 -2.31
N GLU A 61 10.65 2.42 -2.20
CA GLU A 61 9.23 2.08 -2.37
C GLU A 61 8.82 0.84 -1.54
N ALA A 62 9.26 0.83 -0.27
CA ALA A 62 9.07 -0.30 0.62
C ALA A 62 7.61 -0.50 1.04
N LEU A 63 7.17 -1.77 1.02
CA LEU A 63 6.01 -2.27 1.76
C LEU A 63 6.46 -3.42 2.67
N MET A 64 6.32 -3.26 3.98
CA MET A 64 6.77 -4.21 5.00
C MET A 64 5.59 -4.92 5.65
N LEU A 65 5.45 -6.21 5.35
CA LEU A 65 4.31 -7.04 5.72
C LEU A 65 4.63 -7.91 6.93
N GLU A 66 3.80 -7.81 7.96
CA GLU A 66 3.81 -8.65 9.16
C GLU A 66 2.40 -9.20 9.41
N PRO A 67 2.12 -10.48 9.10
CA PRO A 67 0.79 -11.05 9.30
C PRO A 67 0.45 -11.39 10.76
N THR A 68 1.45 -11.58 11.62
CA THR A 68 1.33 -12.16 12.97
C THR A 68 0.77 -13.59 12.99
N GLU A 69 0.82 -14.25 14.14
CA GLU A 69 0.41 -15.64 14.33
C GLU A 69 -1.10 -15.84 14.46
N THR A 70 -1.86 -14.77 14.75
CA THR A 70 -3.32 -14.87 14.97
C THR A 70 -4.11 -14.91 13.68
N GLU A 71 -3.52 -14.52 12.56
CA GLU A 71 -4.20 -14.52 11.27
C GLU A 71 -4.32 -15.92 10.67
N SER A 72 -5.51 -16.22 10.15
CA SER A 72 -5.79 -17.50 9.52
C SER A 72 -5.05 -17.66 8.20
N LYS A 73 -4.83 -18.91 7.77
CA LYS A 73 -4.25 -19.17 6.44
C LYS A 73 -5.12 -18.57 5.33
N GLU A 74 -6.43 -18.62 5.51
CA GLU A 74 -7.43 -18.05 4.61
C GLU A 74 -7.25 -16.52 4.49
N SER A 75 -7.03 -15.82 5.60
CA SER A 75 -6.71 -14.38 5.61
C SER A 75 -5.45 -14.09 4.79
N LEU A 76 -4.39 -14.88 4.98
CA LEU A 76 -3.13 -14.71 4.24
C LEU A 76 -3.29 -14.98 2.75
N ASP A 77 -4.09 -15.97 2.38
CA ASP A 77 -4.38 -16.29 0.99
C ASP A 77 -5.21 -15.19 0.32
N GLN A 78 -6.18 -14.60 1.03
CA GLN A 78 -6.95 -13.45 0.56
C GLN A 78 -6.09 -12.21 0.40
N ALA A 79 -5.24 -11.89 1.39
CA ALA A 79 -4.29 -10.79 1.28
C ALA A 79 -3.37 -10.99 0.07
N ALA A 80 -2.80 -12.19 -0.12
CA ALA A 80 -1.96 -12.48 -1.28
C ALA A 80 -2.68 -12.22 -2.61
N GLN A 81 -3.93 -12.66 -2.73
CA GLN A 81 -4.74 -12.43 -3.93
C GLN A 81 -5.02 -10.95 -4.18
N ILE A 82 -5.27 -10.17 -3.13
CA ILE A 82 -5.46 -8.71 -3.26
C ILE A 82 -4.19 -8.06 -3.78
N PHE A 83 -3.02 -8.37 -3.20
CA PHE A 83 -1.74 -7.85 -3.67
C PHE A 83 -1.44 -8.22 -5.12
N ILE A 84 -1.77 -9.45 -5.55
CA ILE A 84 -1.61 -9.88 -6.95
C ILE A 84 -2.54 -9.07 -7.87
N LYS A 85 -3.81 -8.88 -7.51
CA LYS A 85 -4.73 -8.04 -8.29
C LYS A 85 -4.27 -6.59 -8.39
N LEU A 86 -3.71 -6.05 -7.31
CA LEU A 86 -3.15 -4.70 -7.31
C LEU A 86 -1.92 -4.60 -8.21
N TYR A 87 -1.08 -5.64 -8.23
CA TYR A 87 0.04 -5.73 -9.17
C TYR A 87 -0.44 -5.76 -10.62
N GLU A 88 -1.41 -6.61 -10.95
CA GLU A 88 -2.01 -6.68 -12.28
C GLU A 88 -2.67 -5.35 -12.68
N THR A 89 -3.32 -4.69 -11.74
CA THR A 89 -3.89 -3.34 -11.97
C THR A 89 -2.78 -2.33 -12.24
N ALA A 90 -1.67 -2.37 -11.51
CA ALA A 90 -0.53 -1.50 -11.75
C ALA A 90 0.09 -1.67 -13.13
N LEU A 91 0.07 -2.89 -13.69
CA LEU A 91 0.58 -3.14 -15.03
C LEU A 91 -0.39 -2.68 -16.14
N ASN A 92 -1.69 -2.91 -15.95
CA ASN A 92 -2.69 -2.73 -17.01
C ASN A 92 -3.42 -1.38 -16.96
N ASP A 93 -3.63 -0.83 -15.77
CA ASP A 93 -4.38 0.41 -15.51
C ASP A 93 -3.81 1.18 -14.30
N PRO A 94 -2.62 1.81 -14.44
CA PRO A 94 -1.99 2.59 -13.37
C PRO A 94 -2.86 3.74 -12.85
N GLU A 95 -3.62 4.38 -13.74
CA GLU A 95 -4.49 5.52 -13.43
C GLU A 95 -5.53 5.15 -12.37
N LYS A 96 -6.06 3.92 -12.41
CA LYS A 96 -6.97 3.45 -11.37
C LYS A 96 -6.34 3.47 -9.98
N LEU A 97 -5.05 3.12 -9.86
CA LEU A 97 -4.34 3.16 -8.57
C LEU A 97 -3.99 4.59 -8.13
N HIS A 98 -3.69 5.49 -9.06
CA HIS A 98 -3.48 6.90 -8.74
C HIS A 98 -4.74 7.57 -8.17
N ASN A 99 -5.92 7.15 -8.66
CA ASN A 99 -7.20 7.64 -8.17
C ASN A 99 -7.71 6.91 -6.91
N ALA A 100 -7.10 5.79 -6.52
CA ALA A 100 -7.47 5.07 -5.30
C ALA A 100 -7.15 5.89 -4.03
N PRO A 101 -7.93 5.80 -2.94
CA PRO A 101 -9.12 4.97 -2.82
C PRO A 101 -10.36 5.65 -3.40
N THR A 102 -11.26 4.87 -4.00
CA THR A 102 -12.54 5.33 -4.55
C THR A 102 -13.76 4.79 -3.80
N ASN A 103 -13.61 3.70 -3.03
CA ASN A 103 -14.70 3.07 -2.30
C ASN A 103 -14.85 3.57 -0.85
N CYS A 104 -13.88 4.35 -0.36
CA CYS A 104 -13.91 4.93 0.98
C CYS A 104 -14.81 6.17 1.06
N TYR A 105 -15.20 6.55 2.29
CA TYR A 105 -16.01 7.75 2.53
C TYR A 105 -15.34 9.05 2.07
N ILE A 106 -14.00 9.09 2.10
CA ILE A 106 -13.17 10.16 1.56
C ILE A 106 -12.10 9.59 0.63
N THR A 107 -11.65 10.40 -0.33
CA THR A 107 -10.54 10.09 -1.23
C THR A 107 -9.21 10.64 -0.68
N ARG A 108 -8.17 10.71 -1.51
CA ARG A 108 -6.86 11.25 -1.11
C ARG A 108 -7.00 12.71 -0.62
N PRO A 109 -6.64 13.01 0.64
CA PRO A 109 -6.61 14.39 1.11
C PRO A 109 -5.48 15.15 0.39
N ASN A 110 -5.66 16.47 0.23
CA ASN A 110 -4.61 17.34 -0.28
C ASN A 110 -3.61 17.65 0.84
N GLU A 111 -2.60 16.79 0.97
CA GLU A 111 -1.56 16.91 2.01
C GLU A 111 -0.74 18.20 1.86
N VAL A 112 -0.52 18.68 0.62
CA VAL A 112 0.22 19.92 0.36
C VAL A 112 -0.55 21.12 0.91
N GLU A 113 -1.85 21.17 0.64
CA GLU A 113 -2.72 22.23 1.15
C GLU A 113 -2.82 22.18 2.67
N ALA A 114 -3.05 20.99 3.23
CA ALA A 114 -3.13 20.83 4.68
C ALA A 114 -1.82 21.23 5.40
N ALA A 115 -0.66 20.96 4.80
CA ALA A 115 0.64 21.34 5.35
C ALA A 115 0.92 22.85 5.20
N ARG A 116 0.44 23.49 4.13
CA ARG A 116 0.67 24.93 3.87
C ARG A 116 -0.34 25.83 4.57
N ASN A 117 -1.59 25.39 4.68
CA ASN A 117 -2.72 26.13 5.25
C ASN A 117 -3.45 25.29 6.32
N PRO A 118 -2.81 25.00 7.46
CA PRO A 118 -3.35 24.08 8.46
C PRO A 118 -4.56 24.68 9.19
N ILE A 119 -5.70 23.99 9.14
CA ILE A 119 -6.87 24.28 9.97
C ILE A 119 -6.84 23.32 11.17
N LEU A 120 -6.31 23.80 12.30
CA LEU A 120 -6.03 22.96 13.48
C LEU A 120 -7.19 22.87 14.47
N THR A 121 -8.12 23.81 14.42
CA THR A 121 -9.28 23.87 15.31
C THR A 121 -10.53 24.20 14.52
N TYR A 122 -11.65 23.64 14.95
CA TYR A 122 -12.96 24.06 14.48
C TYR A 122 -13.25 25.49 14.95
N GLN A 123 -13.82 26.32 14.07
CA GLN A 123 -14.30 27.66 14.41
C GLN A 123 -15.83 27.61 14.41
N PHE A 124 -16.44 27.90 15.56
CA PHE A 124 -17.90 28.04 15.64
C PHE A 124 -18.31 29.33 14.93
N GLU A 125 -19.38 29.26 14.12
CA GLU A 125 -20.02 30.48 13.62
C GLU A 125 -20.60 31.25 14.82
N ASN A 126 -20.29 32.55 14.92
CA ASN A 126 -20.92 33.42 15.91
C ASN A 126 -22.31 33.78 15.37
N ASP A 127 -23.36 33.11 15.87
CA ASP A 127 -24.75 33.57 15.73
C ASP A 127 -24.96 34.94 16.41
#